data_AF-A0A383BLX2-F1
#
_entry.id   AF-A0A383BLX2-F1
#
_cell.length_a   1.000
_cell.length_b   1.000
_cell.length_c   1.000
_cell.angle_alpha   90.00
_cell.angle_beta   90.00
_cell.angle_gamma   90.00
#
_symmetry.space_group_name_H-M   'P 1'
#
loop_
_entity.id
_entity.type
_entity.pdbx_description
1 polymer ?
#
loop_
_entity_poly.entity_id
_entity_poly.type
_entity_poly.pdbx_seq_one_letter_code
_entity_poly.pdbx_strand_id
1 'polypeptide(L)'
;VSGHRLLLAGLSCCLLVLLLSGRGTGEEWSGELVEDAALADTTVTVAGNLTIQDGVTVVLRNSTLEFADNASWLAVGESASLSLWDVECHNLTSIEVDGGSLFMSNITLPDAELRIANGSASLVAS
;
A
#
# COMPACT_ATOMS: atom_id res chain seq x y z
N VAL A 1 -20.53 -0.30 -49.22
CA VAL A 1 -19.31 -0.15 -48.41
C VAL A 1 -19.74 0.49 -47.10
N SER A 2 -20.17 -0.29 -46.10
CA SER A 2 -19.31 -0.81 -45.02
C SER A 2 -18.53 0.33 -44.36
N GLY A 3 -18.68 0.68 -43.09
CA GLY A 3 -19.30 0.03 -41.95
C GLY A 3 -18.62 0.64 -40.70
N HIS A 4 -19.43 1.11 -39.75
CA HIS A 4 -19.12 1.32 -38.33
C HIS A 4 -17.65 1.53 -37.92
N ARG A 5 -17.24 2.78 -37.68
CA ARG A 5 -16.19 3.07 -36.70
C ARG A 5 -16.88 3.51 -35.40
N LEU A 6 -17.14 2.50 -34.58
CA LEU A 6 -17.66 2.62 -33.22
C LEU A 6 -16.73 3.52 -32.39
N LEU A 7 -17.36 4.47 -31.68
CA LEU A 7 -16.83 5.21 -30.54
C LEU A 7 -16.31 4.24 -29.47
N LEU A 8 -15.01 4.24 -29.15
CA LEU A 8 -14.47 3.73 -27.89
C LEU A 8 -13.00 4.18 -27.72
N ALA A 9 -12.81 5.47 -27.49
CA ALA A 9 -11.57 6.05 -26.96
C ALA A 9 -12.01 7.02 -25.85
N GLY A 10 -12.27 6.49 -24.66
CA GLY A 10 -12.82 7.29 -23.56
C GLY A 10 -13.65 6.52 -22.54
N LEU A 11 -13.46 5.20 -22.41
CA LEU A 11 -14.02 4.45 -21.30
C LEU A 11 -12.88 4.03 -20.35
N SER A 12 -12.89 4.66 -19.18
CA SER A 12 -12.57 4.01 -17.92
C SER A 12 -11.12 3.61 -17.63
N CYS A 13 -10.22 4.58 -17.49
CA CYS A 13 -9.08 4.38 -16.59
C CYS A 13 -9.50 4.42 -15.10
N CYS A 14 -10.69 4.93 -14.77
CA CYS A 14 -11.19 5.01 -13.40
C CYS A 14 -12.18 3.89 -13.01
N LEU A 15 -12.47 2.92 -13.89
CA LEU A 15 -13.48 1.87 -13.65
C LEU A 15 -12.89 0.45 -13.58
N LEU A 16 -11.57 0.33 -13.50
CA LEU A 16 -10.87 -0.94 -13.28
C LEU A 16 -10.30 -1.04 -11.85
N VAL A 17 -11.05 -0.57 -10.85
CA VAL A 17 -10.67 -0.66 -9.42
C VAL A 17 -11.70 -1.49 -8.62
N LEU A 18 -12.65 -2.17 -9.28
CA LEU A 18 -13.80 -2.78 -8.60
C LEU A 18 -13.88 -4.32 -8.61
N LEU A 19 -12.90 -5.07 -9.11
CA LEU A 19 -13.03 -6.54 -9.11
C LEU A 19 -11.70 -7.25 -8.83
N LEU A 20 -11.65 -7.93 -7.67
CA LEU A 20 -10.64 -8.90 -7.18
C LEU A 20 -9.41 -8.19 -6.55
N SER A 21 -9.22 -8.19 -5.22
CA SER A 21 -8.70 -9.35 -4.48
C SER A 21 -9.18 -9.36 -3.02
N GLY A 22 -10.44 -9.73 -2.80
CA GLY A 22 -10.90 -10.22 -1.50
C GLY A 22 -11.20 -11.71 -1.63
N ARG A 23 -10.24 -12.58 -1.28
CA ARG A 23 -10.47 -13.98 -0.82
C ARG A 23 -9.14 -14.75 -0.58
N GLY A 24 -8.63 -14.67 0.64
CA GLY A 24 -8.28 -15.87 1.43
C GLY A 24 -7.01 -16.66 1.10
N THR A 25 -6.07 -16.16 0.30
CA THR A 25 -4.71 -16.70 0.21
C THR A 25 -3.76 -15.52 0.21
N GLY A 26 -2.83 -15.47 1.16
CA GLY A 26 -2.00 -14.30 1.43
C GLY A 26 -1.40 -13.66 0.18
N GLU A 27 -1.34 -12.33 0.18
CA GLU A 27 -0.72 -11.56 -0.89
C GLU A 27 0.78 -11.50 -0.65
N GLU A 28 1.60 -11.58 -1.69
CA GLU A 28 3.05 -11.46 -1.58
C GLU A 28 3.53 -10.19 -2.28
N TRP A 29 4.22 -9.31 -1.54
CA TRP A 29 4.87 -8.11 -2.06
C TRP A 29 6.38 -8.22 -1.94
N SER A 30 7.10 -7.52 -2.81
CA SER A 30 8.56 -7.46 -2.75
C SER A 30 9.10 -6.26 -3.51
N GLY A 31 10.18 -5.65 -3.02
CA GLY A 31 10.87 -4.58 -3.72
C GLY A 31 10.03 -3.30 -3.82
N GLU A 32 9.30 -3.15 -4.92
CA GLU A 32 8.61 -1.91 -5.27
C GLU A 32 7.15 -2.18 -5.66
N LEU A 33 6.21 -1.44 -5.06
CA LEU A 33 4.83 -1.36 -5.54
C LEU A 33 4.72 -0.21 -6.53
N VAL A 34 4.45 -0.55 -7.79
CA VAL A 34 4.31 0.39 -8.92
C VAL A 34 2.85 0.60 -9.35
N GLU A 35 1.91 -0.07 -8.68
CA GLU A 35 0.48 -0.02 -8.97
C GLU A 35 -0.31 0.18 -7.68
N ASP A 36 -1.45 0.86 -7.79
CA ASP A 36 -2.36 1.07 -6.67
C ASP A 36 -2.87 -0.26 -6.11
N ALA A 37 -2.97 -0.35 -4.79
CA ALA A 37 -3.47 -1.54 -4.11
C ALA A 37 -4.49 -1.18 -3.04
N ALA A 38 -5.60 -1.91 -3.00
CA ALA A 38 -6.60 -1.79 -1.95
C ALA A 38 -6.98 -3.20 -1.47
N LEU A 39 -6.46 -3.58 -0.31
CA LEU A 39 -6.65 -4.90 0.28
C LEU A 39 -7.36 -4.79 1.63
N ALA A 40 -8.16 -5.80 1.96
CA ALA A 40 -8.79 -5.91 3.26
C ALA A 40 -8.93 -7.37 3.69
N ASP A 41 -9.02 -7.59 5.01
CA ASP A 41 -9.29 -8.89 5.61
C ASP A 41 -8.29 -9.98 5.17
N THR A 42 -7.00 -9.63 5.12
CA THR A 42 -5.96 -10.51 4.57
C THR A 42 -4.63 -10.41 5.32
N THR A 43 -3.73 -11.36 5.05
CA THR A 43 -2.32 -11.25 5.39
C THR A 43 -1.53 -10.94 4.12
N VAL A 44 -0.68 -9.92 4.20
CA VAL A 44 0.27 -9.56 3.15
C VAL A 44 1.67 -9.89 3.66
N THR A 45 2.36 -10.79 2.97
CA THR A 45 3.76 -11.13 3.24
C THR A 45 4.66 -10.27 2.36
N VAL A 46 5.65 -9.61 2.94
CA VAL A 46 6.63 -8.80 2.22
C VAL A 46 7.98 -9.50 2.24
N ALA A 47 8.50 -9.86 1.07
CA ALA A 47 9.85 -10.39 0.94
C ALA A 47 10.88 -9.24 0.96
N GLY A 48 11.61 -9.11 2.08
CA GLY A 48 12.62 -8.07 2.27
C GLY A 48 12.02 -6.68 2.48
N ASN A 49 12.60 -5.68 1.85
CA ASN A 49 12.16 -4.28 1.97
C ASN A 49 11.05 -3.96 0.96
N LEU A 50 10.25 -2.95 1.26
CA LEU A 50 9.20 -2.48 0.37
C LEU A 50 9.26 -0.97 0.17
N THR A 51 9.16 -0.55 -1.08
CA THR A 51 8.97 0.86 -1.47
C THR A 51 7.64 0.99 -2.17
N ILE A 52 6.79 1.91 -1.71
CA ILE A 52 5.63 2.37 -2.47
C ILE A 52 6.13 3.48 -3.38
N GLN A 53 6.13 3.22 -4.69
CA GLN A 53 6.68 4.14 -5.68
C GLN A 53 5.88 5.43 -5.80
N ASP A 54 6.49 6.41 -6.45
CA ASP A 54 5.94 7.75 -6.56
C ASP A 54 4.52 7.74 -7.17
N GLY A 55 3.61 8.49 -6.55
CA GLY A 55 2.22 8.59 -6.98
C GLY A 55 1.35 7.34 -6.75
N VAL A 56 1.89 6.25 -6.20
CA VAL A 56 1.13 5.03 -5.92
C VAL A 56 0.32 5.17 -4.63
N THR A 57 -0.94 4.72 -4.67
CA THR A 57 -1.85 4.68 -3.52
C THR A 57 -2.08 3.26 -3.05
N VAL A 58 -1.73 3.01 -1.79
CA VAL A 58 -1.90 1.72 -1.12
C VAL A 58 -2.80 1.87 0.10
N VAL A 59 -3.81 1.01 0.20
CA VAL A 59 -4.73 0.96 1.33
C VAL A 59 -4.81 -0.48 1.84
N LEU A 60 -4.49 -0.69 3.13
CA LEU A 60 -4.77 -1.94 3.84
C LEU A 60 -5.77 -1.69 4.95
N ARG A 61 -6.74 -2.59 5.09
CA ARG A 61 -7.75 -2.54 6.14
C ARG A 61 -7.95 -3.89 6.83
N ASN A 62 -7.98 -3.92 8.16
CA ASN A 62 -8.24 -5.16 8.92
C ASN A 62 -7.33 -6.31 8.46
N SER A 63 -6.03 -6.05 8.38
CA SER A 63 -5.06 -6.94 7.74
C SER A 63 -3.80 -7.08 8.57
N THR A 64 -3.02 -8.11 8.28
CA THR A 64 -1.66 -8.27 8.79
C THR A 64 -0.66 -7.93 7.67
N LEU A 65 0.37 -7.14 7.98
CA LEU A 65 1.51 -6.87 7.11
C LEU A 65 2.76 -7.52 7.73
N GLU A 66 3.16 -8.68 7.21
CA GLU A 66 4.24 -9.50 7.74
C GLU A 66 5.48 -9.33 6.86
N PHE A 67 6.55 -8.75 7.40
CA PHE A 67 7.84 -8.75 6.70
C PHE A 67 8.56 -10.08 6.96
N ALA A 68 9.04 -10.73 5.91
CA ALA A 68 9.68 -12.05 6.04
C ALA A 68 11.05 -11.99 6.77
N ASP A 69 11.70 -10.83 6.76
CA ASP A 69 13.01 -10.61 7.36
C ASP A 69 12.92 -9.69 8.59
N ASN A 70 13.67 -9.98 9.66
CA ASN A 70 13.66 -9.24 10.94
C ASN A 70 14.31 -7.84 10.89
N ALA A 71 14.65 -7.34 9.71
CA ALA A 71 15.36 -6.07 9.50
C ALA A 71 14.81 -5.30 8.30
N SER A 72 13.56 -5.55 7.93
CA SER A 72 12.93 -4.90 6.80
C SER A 72 12.55 -3.45 7.10
N TRP A 73 12.46 -2.65 6.04
CA TRP A 73 11.94 -1.29 6.07
C TRP A 73 10.85 -1.08 5.01
N LEU A 74 10.04 -0.05 5.24
CA LEU A 74 8.95 0.38 4.36
C LEU A 74 9.16 1.85 3.98
N ALA A 75 9.34 2.14 2.69
CA ALA A 75 9.45 3.50 2.18
C ALA A 75 8.16 3.92 1.46
N VAL A 76 7.74 5.16 1.67
CA VAL A 76 6.64 5.82 0.97
C VAL A 76 7.26 6.94 0.13
N GLY A 77 7.30 6.73 -1.20
CA GLY A 77 7.89 7.63 -2.18
C GLY A 77 7.13 8.94 -2.37
N GLU A 78 7.62 9.78 -3.28
CA GLU A 78 7.11 11.12 -3.50
C GLU A 78 5.67 11.09 -4.03
N SER A 79 4.78 11.89 -3.43
CA SER A 79 3.35 11.88 -3.79
C SER A 79 2.64 10.53 -3.64
N ALA A 80 3.31 9.49 -3.11
CA ALA A 80 2.68 8.23 -2.78
C ALA A 80 1.79 8.37 -1.54
N SER A 81 0.78 7.53 -1.41
CA SER A 81 -0.10 7.49 -0.26
C SER A 81 -0.20 6.08 0.30
N LEU A 82 0.15 5.91 1.57
CA LEU A 82 -0.07 4.68 2.32
C LEU A 82 -1.10 4.92 3.41
N SER A 83 -2.20 4.16 3.39
CA SER A 83 -3.23 4.19 4.42
C SER A 83 -3.38 2.81 5.07
N LEU A 84 -3.04 2.73 6.35
CA LEU A 84 -3.18 1.54 7.17
C LEU A 84 -4.29 1.76 8.21
N TRP A 85 -5.33 0.91 8.14
CA TRP A 85 -6.48 0.96 9.06
C TRP A 85 -6.65 -0.40 9.73
N ASP A 86 -6.57 -0.47 11.05
CA ASP A 86 -6.74 -1.74 11.76
C ASP A 86 -5.72 -2.79 11.27
N VAL A 87 -4.46 -2.38 11.13
CA VAL A 87 -3.39 -3.22 10.59
C VAL A 87 -2.40 -3.63 11.68
N GLU A 88 -2.05 -4.91 11.69
CA GLU A 88 -0.97 -5.43 12.52
C GLU A 88 0.28 -5.61 11.65
N CYS A 89 1.38 -4.97 12.03
CA CYS A 89 2.66 -5.09 11.34
C CYS A 89 3.62 -5.97 12.16
N HIS A 90 4.41 -6.78 11.45
CA HIS A 90 5.46 -7.62 12.06
C HIS A 90 6.79 -7.48 11.31
N ASN A 91 7.89 -7.66 12.05
CA ASN A 91 9.27 -7.71 11.55
C ASN A 91 9.72 -6.45 10.75
N LEU A 92 9.06 -5.32 10.99
CA LEU A 92 9.43 -4.02 10.43
C LEU A 92 10.32 -3.25 11.41
N THR A 93 11.40 -2.65 10.91
CA THR A 93 12.32 -1.83 11.73
C THR A 93 12.18 -0.34 11.52
N SER A 94 11.75 0.09 10.33
CA SER A 94 11.48 1.50 10.07
C SER A 94 10.43 1.72 8.99
N ILE A 95 9.75 2.85 9.10
CA ILE A 95 8.92 3.44 8.04
C ILE A 95 9.54 4.77 7.66
N GLU A 96 9.85 4.94 6.38
CA GLU A 96 10.42 6.17 5.83
C GLU A 96 9.41 6.84 4.91
N VAL A 97 9.09 8.10 5.19
CA VAL A 97 8.18 8.90 4.37
C VAL A 97 8.95 10.07 3.77
N ASP A 98 9.22 10.00 2.46
CA ASP A 98 9.93 11.03 1.71
C ASP A 98 9.05 11.56 0.58
N GLY A 99 8.50 12.76 0.76
CA GLY A 99 7.58 13.37 -0.21
C GLY A 99 6.17 12.76 -0.24
N GLY A 100 5.97 11.60 0.37
CA GLY A 100 4.69 10.89 0.43
C GLY A 100 3.79 11.25 1.62
N SER A 101 2.69 10.51 1.74
CA SER A 101 1.72 10.65 2.83
C SER A 101 1.43 9.29 3.48
N LEU A 102 1.63 9.22 4.79
CA LEU A 102 1.32 8.06 5.62
C LEU A 102 0.13 8.35 6.52
N PHE A 103 -0.91 7.53 6.45
CA PHE A 103 -2.01 7.53 7.40
C PHE A 103 -2.05 6.20 8.14
N MET A 104 -2.10 6.26 9.47
CA MET A 104 -2.23 5.08 10.33
C MET A 104 -3.34 5.31 11.35
N SER A 105 -4.27 4.36 11.45
CA SER A 105 -5.33 4.34 12.45
C SER A 105 -5.48 2.95 13.03
N ASN A 106 -5.54 2.85 14.36
CA ASN A 106 -5.64 1.58 15.08
C ASN A 106 -4.59 0.56 14.59
N ILE A 107 -3.32 0.95 14.64
CA ILE A 107 -2.19 0.16 14.15
C ILE A 107 -1.46 -0.52 15.31
N THR A 108 -1.05 -1.78 15.12
CA THR A 108 -0.03 -2.42 15.94
C THR A 108 1.28 -2.42 15.18
N LEU A 109 2.29 -1.72 15.68
CA LEU A 109 3.64 -1.70 15.13
C LEU A 109 4.60 -2.42 16.10
N PRO A 110 5.65 -3.10 15.60
CA PRO A 110 6.79 -3.50 16.42
C PRO A 110 7.58 -2.25 16.85
N ASP A 111 8.70 -2.44 17.56
CA ASP A 111 9.66 -1.35 17.86
C ASP A 111 10.31 -0.81 16.57
N ALA A 112 9.56 -0.01 15.81
CA ALA A 112 9.95 0.55 14.52
C ALA A 112 10.15 2.08 14.60
N GLU A 113 11.16 2.58 13.90
CA GLU A 113 11.40 4.02 13.75
C GLU A 113 10.52 4.61 12.64
N LEU A 114 9.77 5.67 12.93
CA LEU A 114 9.10 6.47 11.89
C LEU A 114 9.96 7.69 11.54
N ARG A 115 10.39 7.79 10.28
CA ARG A 115 11.22 8.88 9.75
C ARG A 115 10.44 9.65 8.69
N ILE A 116 10.34 10.97 8.84
CA ILE A 116 9.62 11.85 7.92
C ILE A 116 10.59 12.93 7.45
N ALA A 117 10.91 12.94 6.15
CA ALA A 117 11.86 13.91 5.57
C ALA A 117 11.14 15.05 4.85
N ASN A 118 10.35 14.74 3.81
CA ASN A 118 9.63 15.73 2.99
C ASN A 118 8.13 15.39 2.82
N GLY A 119 7.61 14.48 3.64
CA GLY A 119 6.24 14.00 3.56
C GLY A 119 5.35 14.42 4.72
N SER A 120 4.22 13.73 4.84
CA SER A 120 3.32 13.88 5.97
C SER A 120 2.99 12.53 6.59
N ALA A 121 2.81 12.50 7.91
CA ALA A 121 2.26 11.34 8.59
C ALA A 121 1.15 11.77 9.56
N SER A 122 0.07 11.01 9.60
CA SER A 122 -1.02 11.15 10.56
C SER A 122 -1.22 9.85 11.29
N LEU A 123 -1.07 9.88 12.62
CA LEU A 123 -1.36 8.76 13.51
C LEU A 123 -2.61 9.07 14.32
N VAL A 124 -3.63 8.23 14.18
CA VAL A 124 -4.86 8.29 14.98
C VAL A 124 -4.86 7.10 15.92
N ALA A 125 -4.62 7.37 17.20
CA ALA A 125 -4.78 6.38 18.26
C ALA A 125 -6.23 6.40 18.76
N SER A 126 -6.85 5.23 18.86
CA SER A 126 -8.22 5.02 19.36
C SER A 126 -8.23 4.07 20.54
#